data_AF-A0A1M5BF07-F1
#
_entry.id   AF-A0A1M5BF07-F1
#
_cell.length_a   1.000
_cell.length_b   1.000
_cell.length_c   1.000
_cell.angle_alpha   90.00
_cell.angle_beta   90.00
_cell.angle_gamma   90.00
#
_symmetry.space_group_name_H-M   'P 1'
#
loop_
_entity.id
_entity.type
_entity.pdbx_description
1 polymer ?
#
loop_
_entity_poly.entity_id
_entity_poly.type
_entity_poly.pdbx_seq_one_letter_code
_entity_poly.pdbx_strand_id
1 'polypeptide(L)' 'QKGKRKSLQEIGMNPIFKYNMPTKIPAKQTVKLVYVMPKFSLSNDRRGILELNEKNGERNVKLKISHRFINNPN' A
#
# COMPACT_ATOMS: atom_id res chain seq x y z
N GLN A 1 32.00 -9.83 -7.27
CA GLN A 1 31.14 -10.81 -6.55
C GLN A 1 29.69 -10.34 -6.63
N LYS A 2 28.81 -11.08 -7.31
CA LYS A 2 27.36 -10.78 -7.32
C LYS A 2 26.84 -11.07 -5.90
N GLY A 3 26.59 -10.01 -5.14
CA GLY A 3 26.13 -10.10 -3.76
C GLY A 3 24.90 -11.00 -3.64
N LYS A 4 24.91 -11.87 -2.62
CA LYS A 4 23.82 -12.76 -2.21
C LYS A 4 22.49 -12.03 -2.36
N ARG A 5 21.53 -12.59 -3.11
CA ARG A 5 20.14 -12.08 -3.18
C ARG A 5 19.67 -11.85 -1.74
N LYS A 6 19.60 -10.59 -1.31
CA LYS A 6 19.05 -10.22 -0.01
C LYS A 6 17.61 -10.77 -0.02
N SER A 7 17.26 -11.64 0.92
CA SER A 7 15.90 -12.16 1.05
C SER A 7 14.97 -10.96 1.22
N LEU A 8 14.15 -10.68 0.20
CA LEU A 8 13.19 -9.58 0.24
C LEU A 8 12.00 -10.06 1.05
N GLN A 9 11.96 -9.69 2.33
CA GLN A 9 10.84 -10.03 3.19
C GLN A 9 9.81 -8.91 3.16
N GLU A 10 8.65 -9.19 2.59
CA GLU A 10 7.48 -8.30 2.65
C GLU A 10 6.74 -8.56 3.97
N ILE A 11 6.46 -7.49 4.72
CA ILE A 11 5.68 -7.56 5.95
C ILE A 11 4.30 -7.01 5.63
N GLY A 12 3.30 -7.88 5.60
CA GLY A 12 1.90 -7.49 5.46
C GLY A 12 1.40 -6.80 6.74
N MET A 13 0.70 -5.68 6.58
CA MET A 13 0.00 -5.01 7.67
C MET A 13 -1.47 -4.87 7.30
N ASN A 14 -2.35 -5.11 8.27
CA ASN A 14 -3.78 -4.88 8.11
C ASN A 14 -4.15 -3.48 8.62
N PRO A 15 -5.05 -2.78 7.93
CA PRO A 15 -5.58 -1.51 8.41
C PRO A 15 -6.47 -1.71 9.64
N ILE A 16 -6.41 -0.76 10.57
CA ILE A 16 -7.29 -0.70 11.75
C ILE A 16 -8.68 -0.13 11.40
N PHE A 17 -8.76 0.68 10.34
CA PHE A 17 -10.02 1.25 9.87
C PHE A 17 -10.03 1.39 8.34
N LYS A 18 -11.19 1.14 7.75
CA LYS A 18 -11.43 1.27 6.31
C LYS A 18 -12.71 2.09 6.13
N TYR A 19 -12.63 3.15 5.35
CA TYR A 19 -13.78 4.00 5.04
C TYR A 19 -14.08 4.00 3.54
N ASN A 20 -15.38 3.98 3.24
CA ASN A 20 -15.93 4.09 1.89
C ASN A 20 -15.38 3.03 0.92
N MET A 21 -15.34 1.77 1.35
CA MET A 21 -14.93 0.63 0.53
C MET A 21 -16.05 0.27 -0.47
N PRO A 22 -15.93 0.60 -1.77
CA PRO A 22 -16.93 0.26 -2.75
C PRO A 22 -16.84 -1.23 -3.07
N THR A 23 -17.98 -1.85 -3.33
CA THR A 23 -18.03 -3.21 -3.88
C THR A 23 -17.72 -3.24 -5.38
N LYS A 24 -17.96 -2.12 -6.08
CA LYS A 24 -17.69 -1.93 -7.51
C LYS A 24 -17.41 -0.46 -7.80
N ILE A 25 -16.47 -0.18 -8.71
CA ILE A 25 -16.20 1.18 -9.21
C ILE A 25 -16.81 1.31 -10.61
N PRO A 26 -17.88 2.09 -10.81
CA PRO A 26 -18.46 2.37 -12.12
C PRO A 26 -17.50 3.06 -13.09
N ALA A 27 -17.77 2.93 -14.39
CA ALA A 27 -17.00 3.61 -15.42
C ALA A 27 -17.07 5.13 -15.25
N LYS A 28 -15.94 5.82 -15.46
CA LYS A 28 -15.78 7.28 -15.33
C LYS A 28 -16.06 7.87 -13.94
N GLN A 29 -16.14 7.04 -12.89
CA GLN A 29 -16.29 7.52 -11.52
C GLN A 29 -14.95 7.51 -10.77
N THR A 30 -14.72 8.55 -9.96
CA THR A 30 -13.62 8.60 -9.01
C THR A 30 -14.17 8.30 -7.62
N VAL A 31 -13.63 7.27 -6.97
CA VAL A 31 -13.98 6.93 -5.58
C VAL A 31 -12.77 7.22 -4.70
N LYS A 32 -13.00 7.88 -3.56
CA LYS A 32 -11.97 8.10 -2.54
C LYS A 32 -12.08 7.01 -1.48
N LEU A 33 -10.97 6.33 -1.23
CA LEU A 33 -10.79 5.29 -0.23
C LEU A 33 -9.91 5.84 0.88
N VAL A 34 -10.27 5.58 2.14
CA VAL A 34 -9.40 5.94 3.28
C VAL A 34 -9.10 4.69 4.08
N TYR A 35 -7.81 4.37 4.19
CA TYR A 35 -7.28 3.30 5.01
C TYR A 35 -6.47 3.90 6.15
N VAL A 36 -6.78 3.51 7.37
CA VAL A 36 -6.02 3.90 8.55
C VAL A 36 -5.20 2.69 8.98
N MET A 37 -3.88 2.88 9.03
CA MET A 37 -2.93 1.87 9.45
C MET A 37 -2.50 2.14 10.90
N PRO A 38 -2.11 1.10 11.67
CA PRO A 38 -1.46 1.32 12.96
C PRO A 38 -0.16 2.11 12.75
N LYS A 39 0.31 2.84 13.77
CA LYS A 39 1.56 3.61 13.66
C LYS A 39 2.73 2.68 13.37
N PHE A 40 3.50 3.01 12.32
CA PHE A 40 4.73 2.31 11.96
C PHE A 40 5.80 3.32 11.54
N SER A 41 7.05 2.88 11.57
CA SER A 41 8.19 3.63 11.05
C SER A 41 8.80 2.86 9.88
N LEU A 42 9.22 3.56 8.83
CA LEU A 42 9.85 2.95 7.68
C LEU A 42 11.32 3.36 7.60
N SER A 43 12.26 2.42 7.57
CA SER A 43 13.68 2.77 7.38
C SER A 43 13.93 3.35 5.98
N ASN A 44 15.00 4.12 5.82
CA ASN A 44 15.31 4.83 4.55
C ASN A 44 15.56 3.88 3.36
N ASP A 45 15.94 2.63 3.63
CA ASP A 45 16.15 1.58 2.63
C ASP A 45 14.87 0.80 2.28
N ARG A 46 13.76 1.06 2.99
CA ARG A 46 12.47 0.40 2.80
C ARG A 46 11.46 1.31 2.11
N ARG A 47 10.44 0.69 1.51
CA ARG A 47 9.35 1.37 0.79
C ARG A 47 8.03 0.77 1.24
N GLY A 48 7.03 1.61 1.47
CA GLY A 48 5.65 1.16 1.65
C GLY A 48 5.09 0.74 0.30
N ILE A 49 4.40 -0.39 0.25
CA ILE A 49 3.71 -0.85 -0.94
C ILE A 49 2.25 -1.09 -0.53
N LEU A 50 1.34 -0.36 -1.17
CA LEU A 50 -0.09 -0.63 -1.08
C LEU A 50 -0.51 -1.36 -2.36
N GLU A 51 -1.00 -2.59 -2.21
CA GLU A 51 -1.57 -3.37 -3.29
C GLU A 51 -3.08 -3.49 -3.10
N LEU A 52 -3.81 -3.09 -4.14
CA LEU A 52 -5.26 -3.25 -4.24
C LEU A 52 -5.54 -4.25 -5.35
N ASN A 53 -6.10 -5.40 -4.95
CA ASN A 53 -6.52 -6.46 -5.86
C ASN A 53 -8.04 -6.50 -5.93
N GLU A 54 -8.59 -6.45 -7.13
CA GLU A 54 -10.02 -6.68 -7.33
C GLU A 54 -10.34 -8.16 -7.11
N LYS A 55 -11.26 -8.47 -6.19
CA LYS A 55 -11.55 -9.87 -5.77
C LYS A 55 -11.97 -10.78 -6.94
N ASN A 56 -12.74 -10.23 -7.88
CA ASN A 56 -13.32 -10.94 -9.02
C ASN A 56 -12.98 -10.25 -10.35
N GLY A 57 -11.83 -9.59 -10.44
CA GLY A 57 -11.41 -8.84 -11.63
C GLY A 57 -9.92 -8.95 -11.87
N GLU A 58 -9.47 -8.45 -13.03
CA GLU A 58 -8.06 -8.54 -13.45
C GLU A 58 -7.24 -7.30 -13.03
N ARG A 59 -7.85 -6.34 -12.34
CA ARG A 59 -7.19 -5.08 -11.97
C ARG A 59 -6.37 -5.25 -10.69
N ASN A 60 -5.06 -5.07 -10.84
CA ASN A 60 -4.12 -4.87 -9.73
C ASN A 60 -3.60 -3.44 -9.77
N VAL A 61 -3.78 -2.70 -8.67
CA VAL A 61 -3.22 -1.35 -8.50
C VAL A 61 -2.17 -1.41 -7.42
N LYS A 62 -0.93 -1.04 -7.78
CA LYS A 62 0.21 -1.01 -6.87
C LYS A 62 0.69 0.42 -6.69
N LEU A 63 0.55 0.94 -5.47
CA LEU A 63 1.04 2.26 -5.08
C LEU A 63 2.31 2.11 -4.25
N LYS A 64 3.40 2.76 -4.70
CA LYS A 64 4.68 2.79 -3.99
C LYS A 64 4.79 4.08 -3.19
N ILE A 65 4.93 3.96 -1.87
CA ILE A 65 5.02 5.06 -0.92
C ILE A 65 6.45 5.14 -0.39
N SER A 66 7.09 6.30 -0.54
CA SER A 66 8.44 6.54 -0.04
C SER A 66 8.42 6.84 1.47
N HIS A 67 9.48 6.44 2.19
CA HIS A 67 9.70 6.73 3.61
C HIS A 67 9.50 8.21 3.99
N ARG A 68 9.80 9.13 3.06
CA ARG A 68 9.61 10.58 3.25
C ARG A 68 8.19 10.96 3.62
N PHE A 69 7.19 10.31 3.01
CA PHE A 69 5.77 10.61 3.24
C PHE A 69 5.23 9.97 4.53
N ILE A 70 5.98 9.07 5.17
CA ILE A 70 5.52 8.31 6.35
C ILE A 70 6.16 8.87 7.62
N ASN A 71 7.49 9.05 7.62
CA ASN A 71 8.21 9.43 8.82
C ASN A 71 8.20 10.95 9.06
N ASN A 72 8.10 11.75 8.00
CA ASN A 72 8.06 13.20 8.09
C ASN A 72 6.94 13.75 7.19
N PRO A 73 5.67 13.51 7.55
CA PRO A 73 4.56 14.14 6.87
C PRO A 73 4.67 15.65 7.11
N ASN A 74 4.76 16.44 6.03
CA ASN A 74 4.78 17.91 6.10
C ASN A 74 3.62 18.47 6.93
#